data_AF-A0A920UR09-F1
#
_entry.id   AF-A0A920UR09-F1
#
_cell.length_a   1.000
_cell.length_b   1.000
_cell.length_c   1.000
_cell.angle_alpha   90.00
_cell.angle_beta   90.00
_cell.angle_gamma   90.00
#
_symmetry.space_group_name_H-M   'P 1'
#
loop_
_entity.id
_entity.type
_entity.pdbx_description
1 polymer ?
#
loop_
_entity_poly.entity_id
_entity_poly.type
_entity_poly.pdbx_seq_one_letter_code
_entity_poly.pdbx_strand_id
1 'polypeptide(L)'
;MPGEFSEITGVDISLAESAESLVRESDIVTLITSATEPIVNSSWWKPGTHINGVGSHAPGIRELDTATGANGKGYLRSDAGLLERGRRYPNSR
;
A
#
# COMPACT_ATOMS: atom_id res chain seq x y z
N MET A 1 -3.09 -20.78 6.10
CA MET A 1 -4.41 -20.48 5.46
C MET A 1 -5.12 -19.39 6.26
N PRO A 2 -6.09 -18.60 5.75
CA PRO A 2 -6.66 -17.45 6.45
C PRO A 2 -7.08 -17.72 7.91
N GLY A 3 -7.72 -18.87 8.18
CA GLY A 3 -8.10 -19.27 9.54
C GLY A 3 -6.94 -19.43 10.52
N GLU A 4 -5.78 -19.88 10.05
CA GLU A 4 -4.55 -19.97 10.86
C GLU A 4 -4.05 -18.57 11.27
N PHE A 5 -4.16 -17.58 10.38
CA PHE A 5 -3.81 -16.20 10.72
C PHE A 5 -4.83 -15.58 11.67
N SER A 6 -6.12 -15.91 11.51
CA SER A 6 -7.15 -15.45 12.45
C SER A 6 -6.88 -15.95 13.87
N GLU A 7 -6.49 -17.21 14.03
CA GLU A 7 -6.13 -17.79 15.33
C GLU A 7 -4.90 -17.12 15.96
N ILE A 8 -3.86 -16.85 15.16
CA ILE A 8 -2.62 -16.20 15.64
C ILE A 8 -2.88 -14.76 16.07
N THR A 9 -3.72 -14.04 15.34
CA THR A 9 -3.93 -12.59 15.53
C THR A 9 -5.11 -12.25 16.44
N GLY A 10 -6.08 -13.16 16.59
CA GLY A 10 -7.36 -12.89 17.24
C GLY A 10 -8.28 -11.96 16.43
N VAL A 11 -7.97 -11.74 15.14
CA VAL A 11 -8.73 -10.88 14.22
C VAL A 11 -9.38 -11.75 13.14
N ASP A 12 -10.57 -11.38 12.68
CA ASP A 12 -11.18 -12.07 11.54
C ASP A 12 -10.42 -11.77 10.25
N ILE A 13 -9.83 -12.81 9.66
CA ILE A 13 -9.05 -12.73 8.42
C ILE A 13 -9.71 -13.60 7.36
N SER A 14 -10.11 -12.97 6.26
CA SER A 14 -10.71 -13.62 5.11
C SER A 14 -9.98 -13.23 3.82
N LEU A 15 -10.10 -14.05 2.79
CA LEU A 15 -9.60 -13.73 1.46
C LEU A 15 -10.66 -12.94 0.71
N ALA A 16 -10.25 -11.82 0.11
CA ALA A 16 -11.09 -11.12 -0.84
C ALA A 16 -11.05 -11.83 -2.20
N GLU A 17 -12.16 -11.77 -2.93
CA GLU A 17 -12.29 -12.33 -4.28
C GLU A 17 -11.46 -11.56 -5.32
N SER A 18 -11.17 -10.28 -5.05
CA SER A 18 -10.37 -9.42 -5.93
C SER A 18 -9.77 -8.24 -5.17
N ALA A 19 -8.76 -7.59 -5.77
CA ALA A 19 -8.23 -6.33 -5.25
C ALA A 19 -9.28 -5.20 -5.29
N GLU A 20 -10.15 -5.17 -6.31
CA GLU A 20 -11.20 -4.17 -6.42
C GLU A 20 -12.21 -4.28 -5.28
N SER A 21 -12.72 -5.49 -4.99
CA SER A 21 -13.69 -5.68 -3.90
C SER A 21 -13.09 -5.31 -2.54
N LEU A 22 -11.85 -5.73 -2.27
CA LEU A 22 -11.12 -5.35 -1.05
C LEU A 22 -11.01 -3.83 -0.90
N VAL A 23 -10.52 -3.15 -1.95
CA VAL A 23 -10.31 -1.70 -1.92
C VAL A 23 -11.61 -0.93 -1.74
N ARG A 24 -12.69 -1.36 -2.41
CA ARG A 24 -14.01 -0.73 -2.33
C ARG A 24 -14.66 -0.87 -0.97
N GLU A 25 -14.23 -1.80 -0.14
CA GLU A 25 -14.76 -2.05 1.20
C GLU A 25 -13.84 -1.55 2.32
N SER A 26 -12.58 -1.23 2.03
CA SER A 26 -11.57 -0.90 3.03
C SER A 26 -11.46 0.60 3.33
N ASP A 27 -11.44 0.93 4.62
CA ASP A 27 -11.07 2.27 5.10
C ASP A 27 -9.53 2.45 5.18
N ILE A 28 -8.79 1.34 5.32
CA ILE A 28 -7.33 1.32 5.34
C ILE A 28 -6.84 0.21 4.41
N VAL A 29 -5.98 0.55 3.45
CA VAL A 29 -5.38 -0.42 2.52
C VAL A 29 -3.86 -0.37 2.64
N THR A 30 -3.25 -1.53 2.84
CA THR A 30 -1.79 -1.70 2.83
C THR A 30 -1.40 -2.58 1.67
N LEU A 31 -0.56 -2.05 0.77
CA LEU A 31 -0.03 -2.75 -0.40
C LEU A 31 1.38 -3.22 -0.08
N ILE A 32 1.54 -4.54 0.03
CA ILE A 32 2.83 -5.22 0.27
C ILE A 32 2.97 -6.31 -0.79
N THR A 33 3.20 -5.89 -2.02
CA THR A 33 3.30 -6.77 -3.18
C THR A 33 4.63 -6.56 -3.91
N SER A 34 5.00 -7.54 -4.74
CA SER A 34 6.13 -7.41 -5.68
C SER A 34 5.69 -6.91 -7.05
N ALA A 35 4.50 -6.31 -7.17
CA ALA A 35 3.95 -5.86 -8.44
C ALA A 35 4.82 -4.74 -9.04
N THR A 36 5.16 -4.88 -10.32
CA THR A 36 5.90 -3.88 -11.09
C THR A 36 5.01 -2.86 -11.79
N GLU A 37 3.72 -3.18 -11.92
CA GLU A 37 2.69 -2.34 -12.52
C GLU A 37 1.56 -2.09 -11.52
N PRO A 38 0.80 -0.97 -11.64
CA PRO A 38 -0.30 -0.68 -10.75
C PRO A 38 -1.34 -1.80 -10.72
N ILE A 39 -1.66 -2.28 -9.52
CA ILE A 39 -2.64 -3.37 -9.29
C ILE A 39 -3.96 -2.88 -8.72
N VAL A 40 -4.05 -1.58 -8.45
CA VAL A 40 -5.25 -0.92 -7.94
C VAL A 40 -5.54 0.35 -8.73
N ASN A 41 -6.83 0.61 -8.96
CA ASN A 41 -7.30 1.77 -9.71
C ASN A 41 -7.81 2.86 -8.77
N SER A 42 -7.48 4.11 -9.08
CA SER A 42 -7.93 5.30 -8.35
C SER A 42 -9.46 5.43 -8.18
N SER A 43 -10.26 4.88 -9.09
CA SER A 43 -11.73 4.89 -9.01
C SER A 43 -12.32 3.91 -7.99
N TRP A 44 -11.49 3.03 -7.42
CA TRP A 44 -11.94 2.03 -6.45
C TRP A 44 -11.93 2.57 -5.02
N TRP A 45 -11.13 3.59 -4.74
CA TRP A 45 -10.96 4.13 -3.38
C TRP A 45 -12.25 4.72 -2.83
N LYS A 46 -12.58 4.39 -1.59
CA LYS A 46 -13.57 5.16 -0.84
C LYS A 46 -13.01 6.54 -0.51
N PRO A 47 -13.85 7.59 -0.49
CA PRO A 47 -13.44 8.86 0.09
C PRO A 47 -12.96 8.68 1.53
N GLY A 48 -11.75 9.15 1.84
CA GLY A 48 -11.15 9.05 3.17
C GLY A 48 -10.31 7.80 3.43
N THR A 49 -10.18 6.86 2.47
CA THR A 49 -9.32 5.69 2.63
C THR A 49 -7.86 6.09 2.90
N HIS A 50 -7.25 5.51 3.93
CA HIS A 50 -5.81 5.59 4.16
C HIS A 50 -5.08 4.52 3.34
N ILE A 51 -4.06 4.93 2.59
CA ILE A 51 -3.30 4.05 1.70
C ILE A 51 -1.83 4.03 2.14
N ASN A 52 -1.34 2.83 2.45
CA ASN A 52 0.05 2.56 2.82
C ASN A 52 0.70 1.69 1.73
N GLY A 53 1.53 2.31 0.88
CA GLY A 53 2.21 1.63 -0.22
C GLY A 53 3.65 1.29 0.17
N VAL A 54 3.90 0.01 0.47
CA VAL A 54 5.21 -0.46 0.89
C VAL A 54 5.99 -0.96 -0.32
N GLY A 55 5.43 -1.87 -1.14
CA GLY A 55 6.13 -2.62 -2.19
C GLY A 55 6.88 -1.83 -3.27
N SER A 56 6.56 -0.55 -3.48
CA SER A 56 7.11 0.32 -4.54
C SER A 56 8.51 0.88 -4.22
N HIS A 57 9.49 0.01 -3.94
CA HIS A 57 10.80 0.39 -3.41
C HIS A 57 11.92 0.58 -4.45
N ALA A 58 11.62 0.63 -5.75
CA ALA A 58 12.61 0.84 -6.82
C ALA A 58 12.10 1.81 -7.90
N PRO A 59 12.96 2.55 -8.61
CA PRO A 59 12.52 3.43 -9.70
C PRO A 59 11.82 2.61 -10.78
N GLY A 60 10.63 3.05 -11.19
CA GLY A 60 9.82 2.35 -12.20
C GLY A 60 8.91 1.24 -11.65
N ILE A 61 9.07 0.82 -10.38
CA ILE A 61 8.15 -0.12 -9.72
C ILE A 61 7.07 0.67 -9.00
N ARG A 62 5.80 0.35 -9.28
CA ARG A 62 4.66 1.01 -8.64
C ARG A 62 3.50 0.04 -8.43
N GLU A 63 2.96 0.04 -7.21
CA GLU A 63 1.71 -0.66 -6.87
C GLU A 63 0.48 0.23 -7.11
N LEU A 64 0.68 1.55 -7.10
CA LEU A 64 -0.36 2.57 -7.24
C LEU A 64 -0.30 3.25 -8.60
N ASP A 65 -1.47 3.57 -9.15
CA ASP A 65 -1.57 4.44 -10.31
C ASP A 65 -1.24 5.90 -9.95
N THR A 66 -0.91 6.70 -10.97
CA THR A 66 -0.58 8.13 -10.76
C THR A 66 -1.77 8.95 -10.26
N ALA A 67 -2.98 8.57 -10.66
CA ALA A 67 -4.21 9.27 -10.31
C ALA A 67 -4.54 9.15 -8.82
N THR A 68 -4.17 8.04 -8.17
CA THR A 68 -4.33 7.84 -6.72
C THR A 68 -3.55 8.89 -5.94
N GLY A 69 -2.32 9.20 -6.38
CA GLY A 69 -1.50 10.27 -5.82
C GLY A 69 -2.08 11.67 -6.04
N ALA A 70 -2.66 11.92 -7.21
CA ALA A 70 -3.23 13.22 -7.56
C ALA A 70 -4.58 13.50 -6.87
N ASN A 71 -5.37 12.47 -6.60
CA ASN A 71 -6.72 12.58 -6.04
C ASN A 71 -6.79 12.43 -4.51
N GLY A 72 -5.74 11.91 -3.88
CA GLY A 72 -5.70 11.64 -2.45
C GLY A 72 -5.59 12.93 -1.62
N LYS A 73 -6.69 13.34 -0.95
CA LYS A 73 -6.64 14.26 0.20
C LYS A 73 -6.26 13.51 1.50
N GLY A 74 -5.41 12.49 1.40
CA GLY A 74 -5.00 11.62 2.49
C GLY A 74 -3.49 11.43 2.47
N TYR A 75 -2.89 11.27 3.64
CA TYR A 75 -1.45 11.04 3.80
C TYR A 75 -1.05 9.72 3.11
N LEU A 76 -0.51 9.83 1.90
CA LEU A 76 0.22 8.75 1.24
C LEU A 76 1.62 8.69 1.85
N ARG A 77 1.90 7.66 2.64
CA ARG A 77 3.27 7.30 2.99
C ARG A 77 3.70 6.22 2.01
N SER A 78 4.20 6.63 0.86
CA SER A 78 5.20 5.80 0.18
C SER A 78 6.50 6.00 0.94
N ASP A 79 7.29 4.93 1.09
CA ASP A 79 8.63 5.07 1.62
C ASP A 79 9.49 5.84 0.59
N ALA A 80 9.40 7.16 0.60
CA ALA A 80 10.28 8.09 -0.11
C ALA A 80 11.76 7.94 0.28
N GLY A 81 12.06 7.07 1.26
CA GLY A 81 13.39 6.68 1.69
C GLY A 81 14.26 6.07 0.58
N LEU A 82 13.73 5.71 -0.61
CA LEU A 82 14.60 5.33 -1.73
C LEU A 82 15.21 6.55 -2.44
N LEU A 83 14.47 7.64 -2.64
CA LEU A 83 14.98 8.84 -3.29
C LEU A 83 16.03 9.55 -2.43
N GLU A 84 15.99 9.36 -1.10
CA GLU A 84 16.98 9.91 -0.17
C GLU A 84 18.12 8.96 0.24
N ARG A 85 18.18 7.71 -0.27
CA ARG A 85 19.36 6.84 -0.08
C ARG A 85 20.61 7.30 -0.86
N GLY A 86 20.61 8.54 -1.36
CA GLY A 86 21.80 9.31 -1.77
C GLY A 86 22.39 10.22 -0.68
N ARG A 87 21.76 10.40 0.49
CA ARG A 87 22.35 11.09 1.64
C ARG A 87 22.63 10.10 2.77
N ARG A 88 23.91 9.73 2.87
CA ARG A 88 24.50 9.07 4.04
C ARG A 88 24.05 9.77 5.32
N TYR A 89 23.55 9.02 6.31
CA TYR A 89 23.54 9.44 7.70
C TYR A 89 24.99 9.63 8.15
N PRO A 90 25.44 10.84 8.51
CA PRO A 90 26.76 11.00 9.10
C PRO A 90 26.69 10.51 10.55
N ASN A 91 27.44 9.46 10.86
CA ASN A 91 27.91 9.06 12.19
C ASN A 91 27.09 9.54 13.40
N SER A 92 26.31 8.63 13.98
CA SER A 92 26.11 8.62 15.43
C SER A 92 26.74 7.33 15.97
N ARG A 93 27.67 7.53 16.91
CA ARG A 93 28.55 6.56 17.56
C ARG A 93 27.82 5.35 18.14
#